data_AF-A0A9J6FN67-F1
#
_entry.id   AF-A0A9J6FN67-F1
#
_cell.length_a   1.000
_cell.length_b   1.000
_cell.length_c   1.000
_cell.angle_alpha   90.00
_cell.angle_beta   90.00
_cell.angle_gamma   90.00
#
_symmetry.space_group_name_H-M   'P 1'
#
loop_
_entity.id
_entity.type
_entity.pdbx_description
1 polymer ?
#
loop_
_entity_poly.entity_id
_entity_poly.type
_entity_poly.pdbx_seq_one_letter_code
_entity_poly.pdbx_strand_id
1 'polypeptide(L)'
;MLTFDDAVNEENMDFYRHLLAPGRRKNRANGCNMVATFFVSAVYTDYSFVHELYSAGNEIALHSITHVKNYTYWRTLDVAGWEAEFLGEREILRDYALIPERDMVGARAPFLESGRGASHVMMQEHGFLYDSSVHVNYTHEPDKLPVYPYTLDYGLQTKCIVPPCPEGTYKGLWTVPLNWYYRTVQDDAGSPAEDDCPMADACHPHPVTHADTFDFLRSNFELFYHYNRAPFPIFIHEDWLHEPERAKGFLTFVDWLLTMDDVFFVTVEEVVRFMQNPKPLGEYVQSKCSKATEFSRCPEIHSCEFADAQSERTRWLRSCRRCPNRYPWIREVARTKSERDRSVDPATLKQLHYNNAFVFLFGSVLVFYTCIFAYRLAVSFRTKHGASFYSKLSMD
;
A
#
# COMPACT_ATOMS: atom_id res chain seq x y z
N MET A 1 -5.53 -3.75 9.28
CA MET A 1 -5.35 -3.10 7.96
C MET A 1 -6.55 -3.48 7.12
N LEU A 2 -7.52 -2.57 6.94
CA LEU A 2 -8.65 -2.83 6.06
C LEU A 2 -8.29 -2.47 4.62
N THR A 3 -8.51 -3.39 3.69
CA THR A 3 -8.28 -3.16 2.27
C THR A 3 -9.47 -3.57 1.43
N PHE A 4 -9.67 -2.84 0.34
CA PHE A 4 -10.58 -3.19 -0.74
C PHE A 4 -9.80 -3.25 -2.03
N ASP A 5 -9.96 -4.35 -2.76
CA ASP A 5 -9.33 -4.55 -4.05
C ASP A 5 -10.35 -4.25 -5.17
N ASP A 6 -9.84 -4.03 -6.39
CA ASP A 6 -10.59 -3.73 -7.61
C ASP A 6 -11.16 -2.30 -7.74
N ALA A 7 -12.04 -2.12 -8.73
CA ALA A 7 -12.52 -0.83 -9.20
C ALA A 7 -13.39 -0.12 -8.16
N VAL A 8 -13.22 1.19 -8.02
CA VAL A 8 -14.12 2.04 -7.22
C VAL A 8 -15.14 2.68 -8.15
N ASN A 9 -16.42 2.42 -7.96
CA ASN A 9 -17.48 2.85 -8.88
C ASN A 9 -18.82 3.08 -8.15
N GLU A 10 -19.90 3.28 -8.90
CA GLU A 10 -21.23 3.55 -8.32
C GLU A 10 -21.82 2.35 -7.55
N GLU A 11 -21.37 1.12 -7.79
CA GLU A 11 -21.87 -0.09 -7.13
C GLU A 11 -21.41 -0.14 -5.66
N ASN A 12 -20.14 0.22 -5.41
CA ASN A 12 -19.52 0.08 -4.09
C ASN A 12 -19.37 1.39 -3.29
N MET A 13 -19.43 2.55 -3.95
CA MET A 13 -19.16 3.83 -3.28
C MET A 13 -20.15 4.16 -2.15
N ASP A 14 -21.41 3.73 -2.26
CA ASP A 14 -22.39 3.95 -1.19
C ASP A 14 -22.04 3.18 0.09
N PHE A 15 -21.54 1.95 -0.04
CA PHE A 15 -21.00 1.20 1.08
C PHE A 15 -19.77 1.88 1.67
N TYR A 16 -18.81 2.31 0.83
CA TYR A 16 -17.61 3.02 1.31
C TYR A 16 -17.94 4.31 2.06
N ARG A 17 -18.88 5.12 1.54
CA ARG A 17 -19.36 6.33 2.24
C ARG A 17 -20.02 6.00 3.58
N HIS A 18 -20.78 4.91 3.66
CA HIS A 18 -21.38 4.48 4.92
C HIS A 18 -20.33 4.02 5.94
N LEU A 19 -19.36 3.22 5.49
CA LEU A 19 -18.31 2.65 6.33
C LEU A 19 -17.36 3.74 6.83
N LEU A 20 -16.81 4.52 5.90
CA LEU A 20 -15.72 5.49 6.10
C LEU A 20 -16.22 6.93 6.23
N ALA A 21 -17.50 7.14 6.57
CA ALA A 21 -18.08 8.45 6.82
C ALA A 21 -17.20 9.27 7.79
N PRO A 22 -16.57 10.38 7.34
CA PRO A 22 -15.69 11.17 8.18
C PRO A 22 -16.41 11.65 9.43
N GLY A 23 -15.76 11.57 10.58
CA GLY A 23 -16.36 11.94 11.86
C GLY A 23 -17.19 10.84 12.54
N ARG A 24 -17.60 9.77 11.84
CA ARG A 24 -18.45 8.71 12.40
C ARG A 24 -17.67 7.61 13.12
N ARG A 25 -16.73 6.96 12.43
CA ARG A 25 -15.91 5.86 12.96
C ARG A 25 -14.50 6.37 13.22
N LYS A 26 -14.07 6.33 14.48
CA LYS A 26 -12.79 6.88 14.91
C LYS A 26 -12.04 5.89 15.78
N ASN A 27 -10.74 5.80 15.57
CA ASN A 27 -9.84 5.05 16.43
C ASN A 27 -9.93 5.65 17.85
N ARG A 28 -10.27 4.82 18.84
CA ARG A 28 -10.61 5.27 20.20
C ARG A 28 -9.46 6.02 20.88
N ALA A 29 -8.24 5.52 20.70
CA ALA A 29 -7.06 6.03 21.39
C ALA A 29 -6.63 7.45 20.96
N ASN A 30 -6.77 7.80 19.67
CA ASN A 30 -6.26 9.06 19.11
C ASN A 30 -7.35 9.96 18.51
N GLY A 31 -8.57 9.45 18.35
CA GLY A 31 -9.70 10.15 17.77
C GLY A 31 -9.57 10.46 16.27
N CYS A 32 -8.61 9.84 15.57
CA CYS A 32 -8.49 9.92 14.12
C CYS A 32 -9.62 9.12 13.47
N ASN A 33 -10.12 9.57 12.32
CA ASN A 33 -11.04 8.79 11.51
C ASN A 33 -10.40 7.44 11.15
N MET A 34 -11.22 6.39 11.16
CA MET A 34 -10.85 5.11 10.56
C MET A 34 -10.57 5.31 9.07
N VAL A 35 -9.51 4.67 8.59
CA VAL A 35 -9.09 4.70 7.18
C VAL A 35 -8.87 3.28 6.68
N ALA A 36 -8.95 3.13 5.36
CA ALA A 36 -8.67 1.89 4.63
C ALA A 36 -7.59 2.14 3.56
N THR A 37 -7.16 1.05 2.91
CA THR A 37 -6.31 1.08 1.72
C THR A 37 -7.07 0.50 0.54
N PHE A 38 -7.13 1.21 -0.58
CA PHE A 38 -7.80 0.74 -1.79
C PHE A 38 -6.74 0.34 -2.81
N PHE A 39 -6.68 -0.95 -3.15
CA PHE A 39 -5.90 -1.43 -4.29
C PHE A 39 -6.77 -1.31 -5.53
N VAL A 40 -6.74 -0.12 -6.14
CA VAL A 40 -7.65 0.23 -7.23
C VAL A 40 -7.13 -0.37 -8.53
N SER A 41 -8.02 -0.96 -9.33
CA SER A 41 -7.76 -1.31 -10.73
C SER A 41 -8.39 -0.27 -11.69
N ALA A 42 -7.76 -0.02 -12.84
CA ALA A 42 -8.16 1.11 -13.68
C ALA A 42 -9.50 0.92 -14.44
N VAL A 43 -9.89 -0.33 -14.74
CA VAL A 43 -11.10 -0.61 -15.53
C VAL A 43 -12.36 -0.35 -14.71
N TYR A 44 -13.33 0.37 -15.29
CA TYR A 44 -14.62 0.73 -14.64
C TYR A 44 -14.52 1.62 -13.39
N THR A 45 -13.32 2.08 -13.03
CA THR A 45 -13.12 3.02 -11.92
C THR A 45 -13.64 4.42 -12.25
N ASP A 46 -14.41 4.99 -11.32
CA ASP A 46 -14.74 6.42 -11.24
C ASP A 46 -13.65 7.13 -10.44
N TYR A 47 -12.78 7.84 -11.16
CA TYR A 47 -11.64 8.54 -10.56
C TYR A 47 -12.07 9.71 -9.67
N SER A 48 -13.30 10.21 -9.79
CA SER A 48 -13.85 11.20 -8.87
C SER A 48 -14.19 10.62 -7.49
N PHE A 49 -14.61 9.36 -7.43
CA PHE A 49 -14.79 8.65 -6.17
C PHE A 49 -13.46 8.24 -5.55
N VAL A 50 -12.48 7.82 -6.36
CA VAL A 50 -11.13 7.56 -5.86
C VAL A 50 -10.52 8.82 -5.22
N HIS A 51 -10.70 9.99 -5.85
CA HIS A 51 -10.30 11.26 -5.24
C HIS A 51 -11.04 11.52 -3.91
N GLU A 52 -12.35 11.28 -3.86
CA GLU A 52 -13.15 11.44 -2.65
C GLU A 52 -12.58 10.60 -1.50
N LEU A 53 -12.28 9.31 -1.75
CA LEU A 53 -11.68 8.40 -0.78
C LEU A 53 -10.28 8.84 -0.34
N TYR A 54 -9.40 9.20 -1.29
CA TYR A 54 -8.05 9.71 -1.00
C TYR A 54 -8.12 10.96 -0.11
N SER A 55 -9.01 11.91 -0.43
CA SER A 55 -9.15 13.17 0.30
C SER A 55 -9.60 12.97 1.76
N ALA A 56 -10.32 11.87 2.05
CA ALA A 56 -10.71 11.51 3.41
C ALA A 56 -9.55 10.93 4.25
N GLY A 57 -8.39 10.70 3.64
CA GLY A 57 -7.19 10.16 4.29
C GLY A 57 -6.95 8.68 4.04
N ASN A 58 -7.75 8.04 3.18
CA ASN A 58 -7.51 6.66 2.77
C ASN A 58 -6.28 6.58 1.86
N GLU A 59 -5.60 5.44 1.91
CA GLU A 59 -4.52 5.15 0.98
C GLU A 59 -5.07 4.62 -0.35
N ILE A 60 -4.52 5.10 -1.45
CA ILE A 60 -4.78 4.57 -2.79
C ILE A 60 -3.49 3.91 -3.29
N ALA A 61 -3.57 2.60 -3.45
CA ALA A 61 -2.52 1.72 -3.93
C ALA A 61 -2.92 1.11 -5.28
N LEU A 62 -1.96 0.50 -5.96
CA LEU A 62 -2.09 0.08 -7.36
C LEU A 62 -2.49 -1.40 -7.48
N HIS A 63 -3.40 -1.68 -8.42
CA HIS A 63 -3.91 -3.02 -8.74
C HIS A 63 -4.02 -3.28 -10.26
N SER A 64 -3.15 -2.65 -11.05
CA SER A 64 -2.98 -2.76 -12.50
C SER A 64 -4.06 -2.08 -13.34
N ILE A 65 -3.68 -1.73 -14.58
CA ILE A 65 -4.64 -1.20 -15.55
C ILE A 65 -5.65 -2.27 -15.95
N THR A 66 -5.17 -3.45 -16.36
CA THR A 66 -6.01 -4.36 -17.14
C THR A 66 -6.82 -5.32 -16.30
N HIS A 67 -6.32 -5.67 -15.11
CA HIS A 67 -6.82 -6.74 -14.26
C HIS A 67 -7.21 -8.00 -15.08
N VAL A 68 -6.41 -8.34 -16.09
CA VAL A 68 -6.75 -9.40 -17.05
C VAL A 68 -6.89 -10.74 -16.31
N LYS A 69 -8.02 -11.42 -16.53
CA LYS A 69 -8.38 -12.70 -15.89
C LYS A 69 -7.57 -13.87 -16.46
N ASN A 70 -6.25 -13.82 -16.33
CA ASN A 70 -5.32 -14.83 -16.82
C ASN A 70 -4.11 -14.92 -15.88
N TYR A 71 -4.09 -15.95 -15.02
CA TYR A 71 -2.98 -16.22 -14.10
C TYR A 71 -1.63 -16.35 -14.83
N THR A 72 -1.62 -16.95 -16.03
CA THR A 72 -0.37 -17.14 -16.79
C THR A 72 0.22 -15.80 -17.25
N TYR A 73 -0.64 -14.84 -17.62
CA TYR A 73 -0.19 -13.49 -17.94
C TYR A 73 0.61 -12.90 -16.78
N TRP A 74 0.03 -12.82 -15.59
CA TRP A 74 0.70 -12.25 -14.40
C TRP A 74 1.95 -13.03 -13.98
N ARG A 75 1.91 -14.37 -14.03
CA ARG A 75 3.05 -15.23 -13.68
C ARG A 75 4.24 -15.11 -14.61
N THR A 76 4.03 -14.71 -15.86
CA THR A 76 5.08 -14.70 -16.91
C THR A 76 5.39 -13.31 -17.45
N LEU A 77 4.69 -12.28 -16.98
CA LEU A 77 4.90 -10.89 -17.35
C LEU A 77 6.32 -10.45 -16.96
N ASP A 78 7.04 -9.85 -17.90
CA ASP A 78 8.37 -9.31 -17.68
C ASP A 78 8.30 -7.94 -16.99
N VAL A 79 9.46 -7.38 -16.62
CA VAL A 79 9.55 -6.10 -15.90
C VAL A 79 8.85 -4.99 -16.68
N ALA A 80 9.04 -4.91 -18.00
CA ALA A 80 8.40 -3.90 -18.84
C ALA A 80 6.88 -4.05 -18.90
N GLY A 81 6.35 -5.27 -18.89
CA GLY A 81 4.92 -5.52 -18.77
C GLY A 81 4.36 -5.07 -17.40
N TRP A 82 5.06 -5.38 -16.31
CA TRP A 82 4.69 -4.90 -14.97
C TRP A 82 4.74 -3.37 -14.88
N GLU A 83 5.74 -2.72 -15.49
CA GLU A 83 5.82 -1.26 -15.58
C GLU A 83 4.62 -0.67 -16.35
N ALA A 84 4.27 -1.29 -17.48
CA ALA A 84 3.16 -0.85 -18.31
C ALA A 84 1.81 -0.92 -17.58
N GLU A 85 1.63 -1.94 -16.74
CA GLU A 85 0.44 -2.12 -15.90
C GLU A 85 0.42 -1.16 -14.71
N PHE A 86 1.48 -1.10 -13.91
CA PHE A 86 1.46 -0.41 -12.62
C PHE A 86 1.86 1.06 -12.73
N LEU A 87 2.91 1.40 -13.47
CA LEU A 87 3.25 2.81 -13.68
C LEU A 87 2.25 3.48 -14.60
N GLY A 88 1.70 2.71 -15.55
CA GLY A 88 0.59 3.16 -16.37
C GLY A 88 -0.61 3.56 -15.51
N GLU A 89 -1.02 2.71 -14.58
CA GLU A 89 -2.09 3.02 -13.64
C GLU A 89 -1.77 4.21 -12.73
N ARG A 90 -0.55 4.29 -12.21
CA ARG A 90 -0.08 5.43 -11.41
C ARG A 90 -0.27 6.75 -12.15
N GLU A 91 0.05 6.79 -13.45
CA GLU A 91 -0.18 7.97 -14.29
C GLU A 91 -1.67 8.29 -14.47
N ILE A 92 -2.51 7.26 -14.63
CA ILE A 92 -3.96 7.42 -14.77
C ILE A 92 -4.58 7.98 -13.48
N LEU A 93 -4.25 7.41 -12.32
CA LEU A 93 -4.71 7.91 -11.01
C LEU A 93 -4.23 9.34 -10.74
N ARG A 94 -2.98 9.66 -11.09
CA ARG A 94 -2.46 11.03 -11.00
C ARG A 94 -3.28 12.00 -11.85
N ASP A 95 -3.51 11.66 -13.11
CA ASP A 95 -4.11 12.57 -14.06
C ASP A 95 -5.63 12.72 -13.84
N TYR A 96 -6.34 11.64 -13.49
CA TYR A 96 -7.81 11.63 -13.46
C TYR A 96 -8.41 11.61 -12.05
N ALA A 97 -7.70 11.09 -11.04
CA ALA A 97 -8.10 11.18 -9.61
C ALA A 97 -7.34 12.26 -8.83
N LEU A 98 -6.41 12.98 -9.47
CA LEU A 98 -5.61 14.06 -8.86
C LEU A 98 -4.77 13.59 -7.65
N ILE A 99 -4.32 12.33 -7.66
CA ILE A 99 -3.51 11.78 -6.57
C ILE A 99 -2.03 12.01 -6.86
N PRO A 100 -1.25 12.60 -5.94
CA PRO A 100 0.19 12.73 -6.12
C PRO A 100 0.86 11.35 -6.23
N GLU A 101 1.74 11.16 -7.22
CA GLU A 101 2.46 9.89 -7.40
C GLU A 101 3.24 9.44 -6.16
N ARG A 102 3.80 10.40 -5.42
CA ARG A 102 4.53 10.15 -4.16
C ARG A 102 3.68 9.51 -3.06
N ASP A 103 2.35 9.56 -3.18
CA ASP A 103 1.43 8.98 -2.21
C ASP A 103 0.93 7.59 -2.68
N MET A 104 1.24 7.18 -3.92
CA MET A 104 0.89 5.87 -4.50
C MET A 104 2.06 4.89 -4.39
N VAL A 105 2.33 4.48 -3.15
CA VAL A 105 3.54 3.73 -2.78
C VAL A 105 3.32 2.22 -2.61
N GLY A 106 2.07 1.78 -2.63
CA GLY A 106 1.69 0.37 -2.49
C GLY A 106 1.28 -0.28 -3.80
N ALA A 107 1.52 -1.59 -3.90
CA ALA A 107 1.03 -2.43 -4.98
C ALA A 107 0.50 -3.77 -4.46
N ARG A 108 -0.54 -4.28 -5.11
CA ARG A 108 -0.98 -5.68 -4.98
C ARG A 108 -1.18 -6.24 -6.37
N ALA A 109 -0.62 -7.41 -6.63
CA ALA A 109 -0.75 -8.11 -7.90
C ALA A 109 -2.18 -8.66 -8.07
N PRO A 110 -2.78 -8.51 -9.26
CA PRO A 110 -4.04 -9.18 -9.60
C PRO A 110 -3.98 -10.68 -9.34
N PHE A 111 -5.06 -11.21 -8.75
CA PHE A 111 -5.15 -12.62 -8.32
C PHE A 111 -4.04 -13.07 -7.38
N LEU A 112 -3.35 -12.13 -6.73
CA LEU A 112 -2.23 -12.36 -5.81
C LEU A 112 -1.03 -13.05 -6.49
N GLU A 113 -0.92 -12.92 -7.81
CA GLU A 113 0.14 -13.52 -8.62
C GLU A 113 1.37 -12.60 -8.69
N SER A 114 2.28 -12.76 -7.73
CA SER A 114 3.48 -11.92 -7.58
C SER A 114 4.46 -11.91 -8.78
N GLY A 115 4.24 -12.70 -9.84
CA GLY A 115 5.04 -12.59 -11.07
C GLY A 115 6.52 -12.94 -10.91
N ARG A 116 6.85 -13.95 -10.08
CA ARG A 116 8.23 -14.27 -9.70
C ARG A 116 8.92 -13.05 -9.09
N GLY A 117 9.97 -12.57 -9.75
CA GLY A 117 10.72 -11.38 -9.35
C GLY A 117 10.46 -10.15 -10.23
N ALA A 118 9.76 -10.27 -11.36
CA ALA A 118 9.63 -9.16 -12.31
C ALA A 118 8.84 -7.98 -11.71
N SER A 119 7.74 -8.27 -11.01
CA SER A 119 6.96 -7.26 -10.27
C SER A 119 7.82 -6.56 -9.21
N HIS A 120 8.70 -7.28 -8.54
CA HIS A 120 9.51 -6.79 -7.44
C HIS A 120 10.69 -5.95 -7.93
N VAL A 121 11.29 -6.31 -9.07
CA VAL A 121 12.25 -5.45 -9.78
C VAL A 121 11.57 -4.14 -10.16
N MET A 122 10.40 -4.18 -10.80
CA MET A 122 9.63 -2.99 -11.14
C MET A 122 9.34 -2.13 -9.90
N MET A 123 8.88 -2.74 -8.81
CA MET A 123 8.57 -2.03 -7.58
C MET A 123 9.80 -1.33 -6.99
N GLN A 124 10.93 -2.04 -6.95
CA GLN A 124 12.19 -1.50 -6.42
C GLN A 124 12.73 -0.36 -7.28
N GLU A 125 12.71 -0.49 -8.61
CA GLU A 125 13.25 0.51 -9.54
C GLU A 125 12.40 1.79 -9.58
N HIS A 126 11.10 1.69 -9.27
CA HIS A 126 10.15 2.80 -9.37
C HIS A 126 9.59 3.30 -8.02
N GLY A 127 10.36 3.08 -6.95
CA GLY A 127 10.16 3.73 -5.65
C GLY A 127 8.89 3.32 -4.91
N PHE A 128 8.39 2.11 -5.14
CA PHE A 128 7.34 1.56 -4.29
C PHE A 128 7.88 1.28 -2.89
N LEU A 129 7.03 1.49 -1.90
CA LEU A 129 7.34 1.19 -0.51
C LEU A 129 7.11 -0.28 -0.20
N TYR A 130 6.01 -0.86 -0.70
CA TYR A 130 5.63 -2.22 -0.35
C TYR A 130 4.86 -2.96 -1.45
N ASP A 131 5.04 -4.28 -1.45
CA ASP A 131 4.14 -5.28 -2.06
C ASP A 131 3.16 -5.83 -1.01
N SER A 132 1.94 -6.19 -1.42
CA SER A 132 1.01 -6.96 -0.61
C SER A 132 0.39 -8.13 -1.37
N SER A 133 1.23 -8.96 -1.99
CA SER A 133 0.82 -10.08 -2.84
C SER A 133 1.39 -11.43 -2.38
N VAL A 134 2.33 -11.43 -1.43
CA VAL A 134 2.99 -12.66 -0.97
C VAL A 134 2.12 -13.41 0.06
N HIS A 135 1.77 -14.65 -0.29
CA HIS A 135 1.01 -15.56 0.57
C HIS A 135 1.83 -16.06 1.76
N VAL A 136 1.21 -16.06 2.94
CA VAL A 136 1.76 -16.69 4.14
C VAL A 136 0.69 -17.52 4.84
N ASN A 137 0.88 -18.83 4.85
CA ASN A 137 0.15 -19.74 5.70
C ASN A 137 0.98 -19.97 6.97
N TYR A 138 0.75 -19.15 7.99
CA TYR A 138 1.65 -19.10 9.14
C TYR A 138 1.64 -20.39 9.97
N THR A 139 0.62 -21.23 9.91
CA THR A 139 0.64 -22.56 10.59
C THR A 139 1.69 -23.50 10.00
N HIS A 140 2.17 -23.22 8.79
CA HIS A 140 3.26 -23.94 8.13
C HIS A 140 4.64 -23.33 8.42
N GLU A 141 4.71 -22.21 9.14
CA GLU A 141 5.96 -21.58 9.58
C GLU A 141 6.47 -22.21 10.89
N PRO A 142 7.78 -22.17 11.17
CA PRO A 142 8.38 -22.84 12.34
C PRO A 142 7.73 -22.45 13.67
N ASP A 143 7.45 -21.16 13.84
CA ASP A 143 6.91 -20.62 15.09
C ASP A 143 5.38 -20.66 15.14
N LYS A 144 4.71 -20.95 14.02
CA LYS A 144 3.24 -20.96 13.87
C LYS A 144 2.56 -19.65 14.30
N LEU A 145 3.26 -18.53 14.11
CA LEU A 145 2.78 -17.19 14.47
C LEU A 145 2.51 -16.36 13.21
N PRO A 146 1.47 -15.50 13.21
CA PRO A 146 1.27 -14.52 12.16
C PRO A 146 2.53 -13.73 11.85
N VAL A 147 2.81 -13.51 10.56
CA VAL A 147 4.07 -12.89 10.13
C VAL A 147 3.90 -11.37 10.02
N TYR A 148 4.82 -10.64 10.65
CA TYR A 148 4.93 -9.18 10.50
C TYR A 148 5.37 -8.80 9.08
N PRO A 149 5.04 -7.58 8.59
CA PRO A 149 5.71 -7.03 7.42
C PRO A 149 7.23 -7.02 7.61
N TYR A 150 7.95 -7.34 6.54
CA TYR A 150 9.42 -7.37 6.55
C TYR A 150 9.98 -6.85 5.23
N THR A 151 11.24 -6.40 5.25
CA THR A 151 11.94 -6.01 4.03
C THR A 151 12.46 -7.22 3.29
N LEU A 152 12.42 -7.18 1.95
CA LEU A 152 13.03 -8.19 1.09
C LEU A 152 14.54 -7.99 0.90
N ASP A 153 15.19 -7.27 1.82
CA ASP A 153 16.63 -7.04 1.84
C ASP A 153 17.45 -8.34 1.81
N TYR A 154 16.90 -9.40 2.41
CA TYR A 154 17.50 -10.73 2.48
C TYR A 154 16.71 -11.77 1.68
N GLY A 155 15.84 -11.30 0.77
CA GLY A 155 14.91 -12.13 0.01
C GLY A 155 13.70 -12.56 0.83
N LEU A 156 12.94 -13.51 0.29
CA LEU A 156 11.74 -14.06 0.92
C LEU A 156 12.11 -14.83 2.20
N GLN A 157 11.48 -14.47 3.32
CA GLN A 157 11.77 -15.08 4.64
C GLN A 157 10.75 -16.15 5.03
N THR A 158 9.64 -16.24 4.32
CA THR A 158 8.55 -17.21 4.51
C THR A 158 8.57 -18.27 3.42
N LYS A 159 7.88 -19.39 3.65
CA LYS A 159 7.71 -20.40 2.61
C LYS A 159 6.91 -19.84 1.44
N CYS A 160 7.32 -20.20 0.23
CA CYS A 160 6.52 -19.92 -0.96
C CYS A 160 5.29 -20.84 -1.00
N ILE A 161 4.14 -20.34 -0.56
CA ILE A 161 2.90 -21.12 -0.53
C ILE A 161 2.27 -21.25 -1.91
N VAL A 162 2.24 -20.14 -2.67
CA VAL A 162 1.67 -20.08 -4.01
C VAL A 162 2.77 -19.74 -5.01
N PRO A 163 3.37 -20.74 -5.69
CA PRO A 163 4.39 -20.47 -6.68
C PRO A 163 3.79 -19.86 -7.96
N PRO A 164 4.52 -18.95 -8.62
CA PRO A 164 5.93 -18.67 -8.37
C PRO A 164 6.17 -17.41 -7.53
N CYS A 165 7.05 -17.51 -6.52
CA CYS A 165 7.38 -16.40 -5.61
C CYS A 165 8.64 -15.63 -6.04
N PRO A 166 8.93 -14.48 -5.39
CA PRO A 166 10.14 -13.72 -5.63
C PRO A 166 11.40 -14.48 -5.17
N GLU A 167 12.36 -14.66 -6.07
CA GLU A 167 13.60 -15.42 -5.82
C GLU A 167 14.83 -14.52 -5.52
N GLY A 168 14.69 -13.20 -5.67
CA GLY A 168 15.77 -12.22 -5.50
C GLY A 168 15.73 -11.46 -4.17
N THR A 169 16.68 -10.55 -3.99
CA THR A 169 16.70 -9.57 -2.89
C THR A 169 16.35 -8.19 -3.42
N TYR A 170 15.41 -7.50 -2.77
CA TYR A 170 14.90 -6.20 -3.20
C TYR A 170 15.10 -5.20 -2.07
N LYS A 171 16.23 -4.49 -2.13
CA LYS A 171 16.69 -3.61 -1.05
C LYS A 171 15.69 -2.47 -0.81
N GLY A 172 15.27 -2.31 0.44
CA GLY A 172 14.33 -1.29 0.91
C GLY A 172 12.85 -1.58 0.60
N LEU A 173 12.54 -2.59 -0.23
CA LEU A 173 11.17 -2.96 -0.57
C LEU A 173 10.59 -3.81 0.56
N TRP A 174 9.41 -3.41 1.05
CA TRP A 174 8.68 -4.18 2.06
C TRP A 174 7.75 -5.19 1.39
N THR A 175 7.56 -6.34 2.03
CA THR A 175 6.43 -7.22 1.78
C THR A 175 5.49 -7.15 2.98
N VAL A 176 4.22 -6.88 2.70
CA VAL A 176 3.11 -6.94 3.65
C VAL A 176 2.41 -8.27 3.42
N PRO A 177 2.73 -9.31 4.23
CA PRO A 177 2.29 -10.67 3.97
C PRO A 177 0.77 -10.79 4.03
N LEU A 178 0.23 -11.55 3.09
CA LEU A 178 -1.14 -12.06 3.14
C LEU A 178 -1.16 -13.22 4.15
N ASN A 179 -1.24 -12.90 5.44
CA ASN A 179 -1.47 -13.92 6.46
C ASN A 179 -2.86 -14.53 6.26
N TRP A 180 -2.92 -15.85 6.07
CA TRP A 180 -4.17 -16.53 5.76
C TRP A 180 -5.15 -16.50 6.94
N TYR A 181 -6.43 -16.43 6.59
CA TYR A 181 -7.58 -16.65 7.45
C TYR A 181 -7.84 -18.14 7.62
N TYR A 182 -8.51 -18.48 8.72
CA TYR A 182 -9.02 -19.82 8.98
C TYR A 182 -10.52 -19.78 9.21
N ARG A 183 -11.20 -20.79 8.68
CA ARG A 183 -12.63 -21.00 8.90
C ARG A 183 -12.86 -22.42 9.36
N THR A 184 -13.57 -22.57 10.48
CA THR A 184 -14.02 -23.90 10.90
C THR A 184 -15.15 -24.37 9.99
N VAL A 185 -14.95 -25.52 9.35
CA VAL A 185 -15.90 -26.19 8.46
C VAL A 185 -16.21 -27.58 8.99
N GLN A 186 -17.21 -28.25 8.41
CA GLN A 186 -17.45 -29.68 8.65
C GLN A 186 -16.84 -30.46 7.49
N ASP A 187 -16.06 -31.49 7.78
CA ASP A 187 -15.60 -32.44 6.77
C ASP A 187 -16.74 -33.35 6.29
N ASP A 188 -16.46 -34.20 5.29
CA ASP A 188 -17.44 -35.16 4.74
C ASP A 188 -18.03 -36.12 5.79
N ALA A 189 -17.35 -36.29 6.94
CA ALA A 189 -17.78 -37.10 8.07
C ALA A 189 -18.52 -36.30 9.16
N GLY A 190 -18.72 -35.00 8.97
CA GLY A 190 -19.36 -34.09 9.93
C GLY A 190 -18.45 -33.66 11.09
N SER A 191 -17.15 -33.95 11.02
CA SER A 191 -16.16 -33.55 12.03
C SER A 191 -15.65 -32.13 11.76
N PRO A 192 -15.27 -31.35 12.79
CA PRO A 192 -14.66 -30.05 12.58
C PRO A 192 -13.35 -30.16 11.79
N ALA A 193 -13.25 -29.43 10.70
CA ALA A 193 -12.05 -29.22 9.90
C ALA A 193 -11.79 -27.71 9.77
N GLU A 194 -10.60 -27.35 9.30
CA GLU A 194 -10.22 -25.95 9.04
C GLU A 194 -10.02 -25.78 7.53
N ASP A 195 -10.72 -24.80 6.96
CA ASP A 195 -10.43 -24.25 5.63
C ASP A 195 -9.55 -23.00 5.80
N ASP A 196 -8.63 -22.77 4.88
CA ASP A 196 -7.70 -21.65 4.92
C ASP A 196 -7.65 -20.87 3.60
N CYS A 197 -7.41 -19.57 3.72
CA CYS A 197 -7.74 -18.63 2.65
C CYS A 197 -6.93 -17.34 2.77
N PRO A 198 -6.38 -16.79 1.67
CA PRO A 198 -5.55 -15.58 1.72
C PRO A 198 -6.34 -14.28 1.95
N MET A 199 -7.65 -14.31 1.69
CA MET A 199 -8.57 -13.18 1.84
C MET A 199 -9.85 -13.68 2.51
N ALA A 200 -10.51 -12.82 3.29
CA ALA A 200 -11.65 -13.25 4.11
C ALA A 200 -12.85 -13.70 3.26
N ASP A 201 -12.96 -13.16 2.05
CA ASP A 201 -13.97 -13.46 1.05
C ASP A 201 -13.65 -14.65 0.15
N ALA A 202 -12.44 -15.20 0.25
CA ALA A 202 -12.05 -16.45 -0.41
C ALA A 202 -12.26 -17.70 0.48
N CYS A 203 -12.66 -17.50 1.75
CA CYS A 203 -12.88 -18.58 2.71
C CYS A 203 -14.24 -19.24 2.51
N HIS A 204 -14.28 -20.55 2.29
CA HIS A 204 -15.53 -21.26 2.06
C HIS A 204 -15.91 -22.20 3.21
N PRO A 205 -17.23 -22.43 3.45
CA PRO A 205 -18.36 -21.71 2.88
C PRO A 205 -18.41 -20.26 3.40
N HIS A 206 -18.96 -19.31 2.64
CA HIS A 206 -19.06 -17.92 3.15
C HIS A 206 -19.96 -17.85 4.38
N PRO A 207 -19.70 -16.92 5.32
CA PRO A 207 -20.61 -16.70 6.43
C PRO A 207 -21.96 -16.18 5.94
N VAL A 208 -23.02 -16.75 6.50
CA VAL A 208 -24.41 -16.55 6.01
C VAL A 208 -25.27 -15.71 6.94
N THR A 209 -24.88 -15.55 8.21
CA THR A 209 -25.62 -14.73 9.18
C THR A 209 -24.76 -13.58 9.71
N HIS A 210 -25.44 -12.58 10.28
CA HIS A 210 -24.82 -11.49 11.05
C HIS A 210 -23.84 -12.01 12.12
N ALA A 211 -24.26 -12.98 12.93
CA ALA A 211 -23.46 -13.54 14.01
C ALA A 211 -22.28 -14.36 13.49
N ASP A 212 -22.51 -15.22 12.50
CA ASP A 212 -21.46 -16.04 11.85
C ASP A 212 -20.35 -15.16 11.27
N THR A 213 -20.73 -14.09 10.54
CA THR A 213 -19.74 -13.15 9.98
C THR A 213 -18.94 -12.45 11.07
N PHE A 214 -19.61 -11.97 12.12
CA PHE A 214 -18.94 -11.33 13.25
C PHE A 214 -17.97 -12.29 13.96
N ASP A 215 -18.43 -13.51 14.27
CA ASP A 215 -17.63 -14.50 14.99
C ASP A 215 -16.44 -15.00 14.15
N PHE A 216 -16.62 -15.18 12.83
CA PHE A 216 -15.56 -15.54 11.90
C PHE A 216 -14.44 -14.48 11.85
N LEU A 217 -14.80 -13.21 11.73
CA LEU A 217 -13.82 -12.12 11.71
C LEU A 217 -13.17 -11.92 13.10
N ARG A 218 -13.96 -12.03 14.18
CA ARG A 218 -13.47 -11.91 15.55
C ARG A 218 -12.46 -13.00 15.89
N SER A 219 -12.77 -14.26 15.61
CA SER A 219 -11.89 -15.37 15.97
C SER A 219 -10.54 -15.25 15.27
N ASN A 220 -10.52 -14.87 13.99
CA ASN A 220 -9.28 -14.60 13.26
C ASN A 220 -8.53 -13.40 13.83
N PHE A 221 -9.21 -12.31 14.19
CA PHE A 221 -8.55 -11.17 14.85
C PHE A 221 -7.91 -11.57 16.19
N GLU A 222 -8.60 -12.37 17.01
CA GLU A 222 -8.13 -12.82 18.32
C GLU A 222 -6.85 -13.66 18.23
N LEU A 223 -6.64 -14.41 17.14
CA LEU A 223 -5.39 -15.12 16.86
C LEU A 223 -4.20 -14.18 16.65
N PHE A 224 -4.42 -12.96 16.16
CA PHE A 224 -3.34 -11.98 16.00
C PHE A 224 -3.18 -11.20 17.31
N TYR A 225 -4.29 -10.78 17.91
CA TYR A 225 -4.33 -9.91 19.07
C TYR A 225 -3.75 -10.53 20.36
N HIS A 226 -3.98 -11.84 20.58
CA HIS A 226 -3.52 -12.55 21.78
C HIS A 226 -2.16 -13.22 21.65
N TYR A 227 -1.63 -13.33 20.43
CA TYR A 227 -0.32 -13.91 20.19
C TYR A 227 0.71 -12.79 20.02
N ASN A 228 1.29 -12.64 18.84
CA ASN A 228 2.38 -11.70 18.64
C ASN A 228 1.94 -10.29 18.23
N ARG A 229 0.64 -10.04 17.97
CA ARG A 229 0.11 -8.74 17.51
C ARG A 229 0.69 -8.27 16.17
N ALA A 230 1.01 -9.21 15.26
CA ALA A 230 1.25 -8.85 13.87
C ALA A 230 0.05 -8.05 13.31
N PRO A 231 0.28 -7.13 12.35
CA PRO A 231 -0.81 -6.37 11.74
C PRO A 231 -1.89 -7.29 11.14
N PHE A 232 -3.10 -7.25 11.71
CA PHE A 232 -4.20 -8.08 11.24
C PHE A 232 -4.69 -7.60 9.86
N PRO A 233 -4.63 -8.44 8.81
CA PRO A 233 -5.18 -8.10 7.51
C PRO A 233 -6.70 -8.20 7.57
N ILE A 234 -7.41 -7.26 6.96
CA ILE A 234 -8.83 -7.37 6.60
C ILE A 234 -8.89 -7.10 5.10
N PHE A 235 -8.53 -8.12 4.32
CA PHE A 235 -8.43 -8.05 2.86
C PHE A 235 -9.66 -8.70 2.25
N ILE A 236 -10.44 -7.91 1.50
CA ILE A 236 -11.74 -8.30 0.93
C ILE A 236 -12.02 -7.53 -0.37
N HIS A 237 -12.90 -8.06 -1.20
CA HIS A 237 -13.61 -7.31 -2.22
C HIS A 237 -14.96 -6.82 -1.66
N GLU A 238 -15.39 -5.62 -2.04
CA GLU A 238 -16.66 -5.08 -1.52
C GLU A 238 -17.88 -5.91 -1.95
N ASP A 239 -17.85 -6.53 -3.13
CA ASP A 239 -18.86 -7.47 -3.62
C ASP A 239 -19.23 -8.57 -2.60
N TRP A 240 -18.29 -8.98 -1.75
CA TRP A 240 -18.55 -9.95 -0.68
C TRP A 240 -19.60 -9.45 0.33
N LEU A 241 -19.70 -8.14 0.51
CA LEU A 241 -20.60 -7.46 1.43
C LEU A 241 -21.93 -7.07 0.79
N HIS A 242 -22.21 -7.44 -0.46
CA HIS A 242 -23.54 -7.31 -1.05
C HIS A 242 -24.62 -8.15 -0.32
N GLU A 243 -24.20 -9.22 0.38
CA GLU A 243 -25.09 -9.99 1.24
C GLU A 243 -25.41 -9.21 2.53
N PRO A 244 -26.68 -8.80 2.78
CA PRO A 244 -26.99 -7.86 3.87
C PRO A 244 -26.61 -8.32 5.27
N GLU A 245 -26.80 -9.61 5.58
CA GLU A 245 -26.43 -10.17 6.88
C GLU A 245 -24.91 -10.18 7.08
N ARG A 246 -24.17 -10.40 5.99
CA ARG A 246 -22.70 -10.35 5.99
C ARG A 246 -22.19 -8.92 6.19
N ALA A 247 -22.74 -7.96 5.45
CA ALA A 247 -22.45 -6.54 5.62
C ALA A 247 -22.67 -6.08 7.06
N LYS A 248 -23.80 -6.47 7.66
CA LYS A 248 -24.13 -6.14 9.04
C LYS A 248 -23.12 -6.74 10.03
N GLY A 249 -22.66 -7.97 9.79
CA GLY A 249 -21.71 -8.67 10.66
C GLY A 249 -20.34 -8.03 10.60
N PHE A 250 -19.90 -7.72 9.38
CA PHE A 250 -18.68 -6.96 9.12
C PHE A 250 -18.71 -5.58 9.81
N LEU A 251 -19.78 -4.79 9.66
CA LEU A 251 -19.90 -3.49 10.31
C LEU A 251 -19.89 -3.60 11.84
N THR A 252 -20.52 -4.63 12.40
CA THR A 252 -20.50 -4.90 13.85
C THR A 252 -19.10 -5.24 14.33
N PHE A 253 -18.34 -6.02 13.54
CA PHE A 253 -16.95 -6.35 13.84
C PHE A 253 -16.05 -5.12 13.82
N VAL A 254 -16.20 -4.25 12.80
CA VAL A 254 -15.49 -2.97 12.73
C VAL A 254 -15.81 -2.08 13.94
N ASP A 255 -17.10 -1.93 14.26
CA ASP A 255 -17.53 -1.10 15.40
C ASP A 255 -17.01 -1.66 16.73
N TRP A 256 -16.94 -2.98 16.89
CA TRP A 256 -16.35 -3.64 18.05
C TRP A 256 -14.86 -3.35 18.21
N LEU A 257 -14.07 -3.46 17.13
CA LEU A 257 -12.64 -3.12 17.15
C LEU A 257 -12.40 -1.66 17.55
N LEU A 258 -13.25 -0.74 17.09
CA LEU A 258 -13.20 0.68 17.45
C LEU A 258 -13.56 0.96 18.92
N THR A 259 -14.01 -0.03 19.69
CA THR A 259 -14.17 0.11 21.14
C THR A 259 -12.88 -0.12 21.91
N MET A 260 -11.82 -0.63 21.29
CA MET A 260 -10.57 -0.97 21.97
C MET A 260 -9.60 0.21 21.97
N ASP A 261 -8.92 0.44 23.11
CA ASP A 261 -7.99 1.56 23.30
C ASP A 261 -6.58 1.30 22.73
N ASP A 262 -6.30 0.08 22.27
CA ASP A 262 -5.01 -0.34 21.72
C ASP A 262 -5.10 -0.94 20.31
N VAL A 263 -6.22 -0.71 19.61
CA VAL A 263 -6.46 -1.12 18.22
C VAL A 263 -6.67 0.11 17.34
N PHE A 264 -6.05 0.09 16.16
CA PHE A 264 -6.14 1.17 15.20
C PHE A 264 -6.45 0.64 13.80
N PHE A 265 -7.45 1.22 13.15
CA PHE A 265 -7.58 1.15 11.71
C PHE A 265 -6.68 2.19 11.07
N VAL A 266 -5.66 1.70 10.39
CA VAL A 266 -4.65 2.47 9.67
C VAL A 266 -4.45 1.88 8.28
N THR A 267 -3.86 2.68 7.39
CA THR A 267 -3.51 2.24 6.04
C THR A 267 -2.33 1.27 6.07
N VAL A 268 -2.10 0.57 4.96
CA VAL A 268 -0.97 -0.36 4.84
C VAL A 268 0.36 0.41 4.86
N GLU A 269 0.44 1.58 4.21
CA GLU A 269 1.58 2.50 4.31
C GLU A 269 1.89 2.82 5.78
N GLU A 270 0.89 3.24 6.58
CA GLU A 270 1.10 3.59 7.99
C GLU A 270 1.68 2.42 8.80
N VAL A 271 1.24 1.19 8.53
CA VAL A 271 1.84 0.00 9.15
C VAL A 271 3.30 -0.15 8.75
N VAL A 272 3.64 -0.04 7.47
CA VAL A 272 5.03 -0.14 7.01
C VAL A 272 5.90 0.97 7.63
N ARG A 273 5.39 2.20 7.70
CA ARG A 273 6.08 3.32 8.38
C ARG A 273 6.27 3.06 9.87
N PHE A 274 5.28 2.48 10.55
CA PHE A 274 5.42 2.05 11.94
C PHE A 274 6.52 1.00 12.09
N MET A 275 6.58 0.01 11.19
CA MET A 275 7.61 -1.04 11.23
C MET A 275 9.03 -0.50 11.04
N GLN A 276 9.21 0.64 10.36
CA GLN A 276 10.51 1.30 10.21
C GLN A 276 11.02 1.93 11.53
N ASN A 277 10.12 2.26 12.46
CA ASN A 277 10.47 2.87 13.75
C ASN A 277 9.34 2.61 14.77
N PRO A 278 9.21 1.36 15.26
CA PRO A 278 8.07 0.95 16.08
C PRO A 278 8.05 1.72 17.39
N LYS A 279 6.85 2.12 17.81
CA LYS A 279 6.59 2.86 19.05
C LYS A 279 5.70 2.08 20.00
N PRO A 280 5.95 2.13 21.31
CA PRO A 280 4.98 1.63 22.28
C PRO A 280 3.68 2.45 22.18
N LEU A 281 2.56 1.86 22.62
CA LEU A 281 1.22 2.45 22.49
C LEU A 281 1.14 3.91 22.97
N GLY A 282 1.78 4.23 24.11
CA GLY A 282 1.76 5.59 24.68
C GLY A 282 2.57 6.64 23.91
N GLU A 283 3.43 6.22 22.98
CA GLU A 283 4.24 7.10 22.13
C GLU A 283 3.83 7.05 20.65
N TYR A 284 2.91 6.15 20.29
CA TYR A 284 2.46 6.00 18.91
C TYR A 284 1.60 7.21 18.50
N VAL A 285 2.04 7.89 17.44
CA VAL A 285 1.31 8.98 16.81
C VAL A 285 1.09 8.61 15.36
N GLN A 286 -0.18 8.39 15.00
CA GLN A 286 -0.58 8.08 13.62
C GLN A 286 -0.16 9.22 12.69
N SER A 287 0.62 8.92 11.64
CA SER A 287 1.23 9.97 10.81
C SER A 287 0.20 10.80 10.04
N LYS A 288 -0.78 10.12 9.41
CA LYS A 288 -1.90 10.71 8.69
C LYS A 288 -3.19 10.59 9.52
N CYS A 289 -3.30 11.41 10.56
CA CYS A 289 -4.50 11.50 11.39
C CYS A 289 -5.54 12.45 10.79
N SER A 290 -6.47 11.93 9.99
CA SER A 290 -7.61 12.71 9.52
C SER A 290 -8.63 12.95 10.64
N LYS A 291 -9.02 14.21 10.83
CA LYS A 291 -10.15 14.61 11.70
C LYS A 291 -11.25 15.31 10.90
N ALA A 292 -11.26 15.11 9.58
CA ALA A 292 -12.27 15.65 8.70
C ALA A 292 -13.68 15.18 9.11
N THR A 293 -14.67 16.02 8.87
CA THR A 293 -16.08 15.74 9.16
C THR A 293 -16.91 15.55 7.89
N GLU A 294 -16.30 15.77 6.73
CA GLU A 294 -16.93 15.61 5.42
C GLU A 294 -15.92 15.12 4.40
N PHE A 295 -16.43 14.54 3.31
CA PHE A 295 -15.63 14.18 2.15
C PHE A 295 -15.33 15.42 1.32
N SER A 296 -14.10 15.53 0.81
CA SER A 296 -13.77 16.51 -0.22
C SER A 296 -13.96 15.87 -1.60
N ARG A 297 -14.62 16.57 -2.51
CA ARG A 297 -14.89 16.09 -3.87
C ARG A 297 -14.07 16.87 -4.88
N CYS A 298 -14.00 16.32 -6.10
CA CYS A 298 -13.38 17.02 -7.21
C CYS A 298 -14.11 18.35 -7.49
N PRO A 299 -13.38 19.44 -7.76
CA PRO A 299 -14.00 20.73 -8.07
C PRO A 299 -14.96 20.68 -9.26
N GLU A 300 -14.59 19.90 -10.28
CA GLU A 300 -15.41 19.58 -11.45
C GLU A 300 -15.30 18.08 -11.74
N ILE A 301 -16.41 17.48 -12.18
CA ILE A 301 -16.46 16.08 -12.60
C ILE A 301 -16.80 16.07 -14.09
N HIS A 302 -15.98 15.37 -14.86
CA HIS A 302 -16.19 15.14 -16.29
C HIS A 302 -16.55 13.68 -16.51
N SER A 303 -17.57 13.45 -17.34
CA SER A 303 -17.93 12.11 -17.81
C SER A 303 -17.68 12.04 -19.31
N CYS A 304 -16.91 11.04 -19.73
CA CYS A 304 -16.38 10.92 -21.07
C CYS A 304 -16.73 9.56 -21.65
N GLU A 305 -17.26 9.57 -22.87
CA GLU A 305 -17.64 8.37 -23.59
C GLU A 305 -16.58 8.00 -24.63
N PHE A 306 -16.15 6.74 -24.64
CA PHE A 306 -15.20 6.21 -25.61
C PHE A 306 -15.73 4.94 -26.26
N ALA A 307 -15.67 4.87 -27.58
CA ALA A 307 -15.94 3.62 -28.30
C ALA A 307 -14.81 2.61 -28.04
N ASP A 308 -15.16 1.41 -27.57
CA ASP A 308 -14.21 0.30 -27.49
C ASP A 308 -14.06 -0.34 -28.88
N ALA A 309 -12.93 -0.08 -29.52
CA ALA A 309 -12.60 -0.60 -30.84
C ALA A 309 -12.57 -2.14 -30.91
N GLN A 310 -12.51 -2.84 -29.76
CA GLN A 310 -12.41 -4.31 -29.70
C GLN A 310 -13.70 -5.02 -29.30
N SER A 311 -14.68 -4.33 -28.70
CA SER A 311 -15.82 -5.03 -28.06
C SER A 311 -17.21 -4.51 -28.41
N GLU A 312 -17.35 -3.58 -29.35
CA GLU A 312 -18.62 -2.85 -29.64
C GLU A 312 -19.23 -2.14 -28.42
N ARG A 313 -18.58 -2.21 -27.25
CA ARG A 313 -19.03 -1.60 -26.00
C ARG A 313 -18.53 -0.16 -25.89
N THR A 314 -19.28 0.63 -25.16
CA THR A 314 -18.85 1.95 -24.72
C THR A 314 -18.07 1.83 -23.41
N ARG A 315 -16.93 2.52 -23.32
CA ARG A 315 -16.20 2.75 -22.06
C ARG A 315 -16.45 4.15 -21.56
N TRP A 316 -16.77 4.25 -20.28
CA TRP A 316 -16.93 5.52 -19.58
C TRP A 316 -15.70 5.83 -18.75
N LEU A 317 -15.28 7.10 -18.77
CA LEU A 317 -14.29 7.63 -17.85
C LEU A 317 -14.94 8.78 -17.09
N ARG A 318 -15.06 8.61 -15.77
CA ARG A 318 -15.50 9.68 -14.87
C ARG A 318 -14.31 10.18 -14.07
N SER A 319 -14.06 11.48 -14.12
CA SER A 319 -12.73 12.05 -13.84
C SER A 319 -12.82 13.45 -13.27
N CYS A 320 -11.82 13.82 -12.46
CA CYS A 320 -11.62 15.16 -11.90
C CYS A 320 -10.92 16.13 -12.87
N ARG A 321 -10.56 15.63 -14.06
CA ARG A 321 -9.99 16.39 -15.17
C ARG A 321 -10.77 16.19 -16.46
N ARG A 322 -10.59 17.14 -17.36
CA ARG A 322 -11.18 17.12 -18.71
C ARG A 322 -10.88 15.81 -19.43
N CYS A 323 -11.82 15.42 -20.28
CA CYS A 323 -11.74 14.20 -21.07
C CYS A 323 -10.47 14.14 -21.92
N PRO A 324 -9.72 13.04 -21.88
CA PRO A 324 -8.66 12.80 -22.84
C PRO A 324 -9.25 12.50 -24.23
N ASN A 325 -8.43 12.59 -25.27
CA ASN A 325 -8.86 12.26 -26.64
C ASN A 325 -9.11 10.75 -26.85
N ARG A 326 -8.58 9.90 -25.96
CA ARG A 326 -8.68 8.43 -26.02
C ARG A 326 -8.79 7.86 -24.62
N TYR A 327 -9.45 6.72 -24.49
CA TYR A 327 -9.56 6.02 -23.21
C TYR A 327 -8.17 5.63 -22.69
N PRO A 328 -7.82 5.97 -21.43
CA PRO A 328 -6.54 5.61 -20.85
C PRO A 328 -6.38 4.08 -20.78
N TRP A 329 -5.32 3.56 -21.39
CA TRP A 329 -4.96 2.14 -21.41
C TRP A 329 -3.45 1.98 -21.58
N ILE A 330 -2.89 0.78 -21.41
CA ILE A 330 -1.45 0.49 -21.53
C ILE A 330 -0.78 1.24 -22.69
N ARG A 331 -1.29 1.09 -23.93
CA ARG A 331 -0.69 1.70 -25.12
C ARG A 331 -0.80 3.21 -25.16
N GLU A 332 -1.91 3.75 -24.67
CA GLU A 332 -2.18 5.19 -24.72
C GLU A 332 -1.41 5.96 -23.65
N VAL A 333 -1.21 5.36 -22.47
CA VAL A 333 -0.34 5.93 -21.44
C VAL A 333 1.11 5.97 -21.94
N ALA A 334 1.60 4.87 -22.52
CA ALA A 334 2.93 4.83 -23.13
C ALA A 334 3.11 5.89 -24.25
N ARG A 335 2.11 6.09 -25.10
CA ARG A 335 2.12 7.14 -26.14
C ARG A 335 2.21 8.54 -25.52
N THR A 336 1.36 8.82 -24.54
CA THR A 336 1.30 10.14 -23.89
C THR A 336 2.60 10.47 -23.15
N LYS A 337 3.23 9.47 -22.51
CA LYS A 337 4.56 9.60 -21.91
C LYS A 337 5.61 9.94 -22.96
N SER A 338 5.65 9.20 -24.08
CA SER A 338 6.56 9.47 -25.19
C SER A 338 6.41 10.89 -25.77
N GLU A 339 5.18 11.39 -25.89
CA GLU A 339 4.89 12.75 -26.34
C GLU A 339 5.34 13.81 -25.34
N ARG A 340 5.11 13.58 -24.03
CA ARG A 340 5.62 14.44 -22.95
C ARG A 340 7.14 14.52 -23.00
N ASP A 341 7.82 13.38 -23.05
CA ASP A 341 9.29 13.32 -23.04
C ASP A 341 9.90 14.03 -24.27
N ARG A 342 9.25 13.96 -25.43
CA ARG A 342 9.67 14.70 -26.65
C ARG A 342 9.39 16.20 -26.58
N SER A 343 8.37 16.61 -25.83
CA SER A 343 7.99 18.02 -25.66
C SER A 343 8.89 18.77 -24.66
N VAL A 344 9.64 18.05 -23.83
CA VAL A 344 10.64 18.66 -22.94
C VAL A 344 11.82 19.12 -23.78
N ASP A 345 11.99 20.44 -23.91
CA ASP A 345 13.12 21.04 -24.63
C ASP A 345 14.46 20.51 -24.07
N PRO A 346 15.38 20.00 -24.92
CA PRO A 346 16.74 19.62 -24.54
C PRO A 346 17.49 20.67 -23.71
N ALA A 347 17.18 21.97 -23.87
CA ALA A 347 17.73 23.03 -23.04
C ALA A 347 17.23 22.97 -21.58
N THR A 348 15.96 22.59 -21.37
CA THR A 348 15.35 22.41 -20.04
C THR A 348 15.92 21.17 -19.34
N LEU A 349 16.14 20.08 -20.08
CA LEU A 349 16.83 18.88 -19.60
C LEU A 349 18.30 19.13 -19.24
N LYS A 350 18.99 19.98 -20.01
CA LYS A 350 20.32 20.48 -19.64
C LYS A 350 20.27 21.36 -18.40
N GLN A 351 19.30 22.27 -18.26
CA GLN A 351 19.16 23.12 -17.08
C GLN A 351 18.92 22.30 -15.80
N LEU A 352 18.10 21.24 -15.87
CA LEU A 352 17.86 20.30 -14.76
C LEU A 352 19.10 19.49 -14.41
N HIS A 353 19.84 18.98 -15.41
CA HIS A 353 21.12 18.31 -15.17
C HIS A 353 22.19 19.26 -14.63
N TYR A 354 22.26 20.50 -15.11
CA TYR A 354 23.17 21.52 -14.60
C TYR A 354 22.81 21.91 -13.17
N ASN A 355 21.53 22.09 -12.84
CA ASN A 355 21.08 22.42 -11.49
C ASN A 355 21.33 21.26 -10.51
N ASN A 356 21.10 20.00 -10.91
CA ASN A 356 21.43 18.84 -10.09
C ASN A 356 22.95 18.69 -9.91
N ALA A 357 23.75 18.92 -10.97
CA ALA A 357 25.21 18.96 -10.85
C ALA A 357 25.68 20.12 -9.97
N PHE A 358 25.01 21.28 -10.01
CA PHE A 358 25.30 22.42 -9.14
C PHE A 358 24.97 22.12 -7.68
N VAL A 359 23.85 21.45 -7.39
CA VAL A 359 23.47 21.01 -6.04
C VAL A 359 24.47 19.97 -5.51
N PHE A 360 24.92 19.02 -6.35
CA PHE A 360 25.97 18.07 -5.98
C PHE A 360 27.34 18.75 -5.75
N LEU A 361 27.73 19.70 -6.60
CA LEU A 361 28.98 20.47 -6.46
C LEU A 361 28.94 21.38 -5.23
N PHE A 362 27.86 22.12 -4.99
CA PHE A 362 27.71 22.94 -3.79
C PHE A 362 27.60 22.11 -2.51
N GLY A 363 26.89 20.98 -2.54
CA GLY A 363 26.85 20.04 -1.42
C GLY A 363 28.25 19.49 -1.09
N SER A 364 29.02 19.14 -2.11
CA SER A 364 30.39 18.63 -1.95
C SER A 364 31.35 19.70 -1.43
N VAL A 365 31.25 20.94 -1.92
CA VAL A 365 32.06 22.08 -1.46
C VAL A 365 31.70 22.46 -0.02
N LEU A 366 30.41 22.46 0.34
CA LEU A 366 29.97 22.74 1.71
C LEU A 366 30.49 21.67 2.70
N VAL A 367 30.48 20.39 2.30
CA VAL A 367 31.08 19.28 3.06
C VAL A 367 32.60 19.42 3.16
N PHE A 368 33.28 19.85 2.10
CA PHE A 368 34.72 20.10 2.14
C PHE A 368 35.10 21.25 3.08
N TYR A 369 34.35 22.36 3.06
CA TYR A 369 34.59 23.50 3.93
C TYR A 369 34.25 23.18 5.39
N THR A 370 33.19 22.43 5.68
CA THR A 370 32.89 21.97 7.06
C THR A 370 33.95 21.00 7.57
N CYS A 371 34.46 20.09 6.74
CA CYS A 371 35.58 19.22 7.10
C CYS A 371 36.89 19.98 7.36
N ILE A 372 37.22 20.99 6.55
CA ILE A 372 38.41 21.84 6.77
C ILE A 372 38.26 22.69 8.04
N PHE A 373 37.06 23.21 8.31
CA PHE A 373 36.79 23.99 9.51
C PHE A 373 36.84 23.12 10.78
N ALA A 374 36.28 21.91 10.72
CA ALA A 374 36.37 20.92 11.79
C ALA A 374 37.81 20.46 12.05
N TYR A 375 38.60 20.26 10.99
CA TYR A 375 40.02 19.91 11.10
C TYR A 375 40.84 21.05 11.71
N ARG A 376 40.61 22.31 11.31
CA ARG A 376 41.29 23.48 11.90
C ARG A 376 40.88 23.71 13.35
N LEU A 377 39.63 23.46 13.72
CA LEU A 377 39.17 23.48 15.12
C LEU A 377 39.86 22.38 15.94
N ALA A 378 39.96 21.15 15.42
CA ALA A 378 40.64 20.04 16.10
C ALA A 378 42.15 20.29 16.30
N VAL A 379 42.82 20.89 15.32
CA VAL A 379 44.24 21.27 15.43
C VAL A 379 44.46 22.46 16.38
N SER A 380 43.52 23.41 16.42
CA SER A 380 43.55 24.52 17.39
C SER A 380 43.23 24.07 18.83
N PHE A 381 42.44 23.00 19.00
CA PHE A 381 42.15 22.41 20.31
C PHE A 381 43.35 21.63 20.87
N ARG A 382 44.08 20.89 20.01
CA ARG A 382 45.31 20.18 20.39
C ARG A 382 46.46 21.11 20.79
N THR A 383 46.54 22.30 20.19
CA THR A 383 47.61 23.28 20.48
C THR A 383 47.33 24.13 21.74
N LYS A 384 46.06 24.26 22.17
CA LYS A 384 45.70 25.01 23.39
C LYS A 384 45.66 24.16 24.68
N HIS A 385 45.61 22.83 24.59
CA HIS A 385 45.54 21.96 25.78
C HIS A 385 46.67 20.91 25.91
N GLY A 386 47.68 20.93 25.02
CA GLY A 386 48.81 19.98 25.04
C GLY A 386 50.02 20.33 25.90
N ALA A 387 49.99 21.44 26.65
CA ALA A 387 51.14 21.94 27.40
C ALA A 387 50.84 22.11 28.90
N SER A 388 50.44 21.04 29.58
CA SER A 388 50.49 20.97 31.05
C SER A 388 50.27 19.53 31.52
N PHE A 389 51.19 18.61 31.25
CA PHE A 389 51.23 17.34 32.01
C PHE A 389 52.56 16.60 31.86
N TYR A 390 53.69 17.25 32.11
CA TYR A 390 54.96 16.55 32.41
C TYR A 390 55.87 17.42 33.29
N SER A 391 55.66 17.39 34.61
CA SER A 391 56.71 17.51 35.63
C SER A 391 56.10 17.34 37.03
N LYS A 392 56.76 16.56 37.91
CA LYS A 392 56.43 16.16 39.32
C LYS A 392 55.53 14.92 39.40
N LEU A 393 55.86 13.81 40.07
CA LEU A 393 56.79 13.43 41.15
C LEU A 393 57.22 11.95 40.92
N SER A 394 58.51 11.56 41.01
CA SER A 394 59.22 10.92 42.15
C SER A 394 58.57 9.63 42.66
N MET A 395 59.27 8.48 42.65
CA MET A 395 59.88 7.83 43.85
C MET A 395 58.88 7.79 45.01
N ASP A 396 58.22 6.66 45.29
CA ASP A 396 58.70 5.38 45.84
C ASP A 396 57.73 4.22 45.50
#